data_AF-R2PDG6-F1
#
_entry.id   AF-R2PDG6-F1
#
_cell.length_a   1.000
_cell.length_b   1.000
_cell.length_c   1.000
_cell.angle_alpha   90.00
_cell.angle_beta   90.00
_cell.angle_gamma   90.00
#
_symmetry.space_group_name_H-M   'P 1'
#
loop_
_entity.id
_entity.type
_entity.pdbx_description
1 polymer ?
#
loop_
_entity_poly.entity_id
_entity_poly.type
_entity_poly.pdbx_seq_one_letter_code
_entity_poly.pdbx_strand_id
1 'polypeptide(L)'
;MPRVSTTNGHCSIKKGLADLMDYSKKTIEMAQLIAETCTSCKRCMKDCLFLQQYCEDPQKLFQQFLEEGLDPIVPYSCMLCGHCTVVCPLQLKLDEAFLAMRQDLIKDGLPLKQLKSVEMHQRLSTSKFFSAVNRGDTK
;
A
#
# COMPACT_ATOMS: atom_id res chain seq x y z
N MET A 1 20.92 19.39 21.63
CA MET A 1 19.80 18.90 20.81
C MET A 1 19.71 17.39 20.99
N PRO A 2 18.74 16.87 21.74
CA PRO A 2 18.68 15.44 22.01
C PRO A 2 18.14 14.70 20.78
N ARG A 3 18.84 13.62 20.46
CA ARG A 3 18.54 12.61 19.44
C ARG A 3 17.19 11.97 19.76
N VAL A 4 16.22 12.07 18.85
CA VAL A 4 14.94 11.36 19.00
C VAL A 4 15.20 9.88 18.78
N SER A 5 15.29 9.16 19.89
CA SER A 5 15.23 7.70 19.96
C SER A 5 13.76 7.29 19.88
N THR A 6 13.22 7.06 18.68
CA THR A 6 11.91 6.38 18.59
C THR A 6 12.12 4.90 18.82
N THR A 7 11.84 4.49 20.05
CA THR A 7 11.69 3.10 20.48
C THR A 7 10.68 2.37 19.62
N ASN A 8 11.04 1.14 19.25
CA ASN A 8 10.23 0.08 18.67
C ASN A 8 8.72 0.19 19.00
N GLY A 9 7.95 0.55 17.98
CA GLY A 9 6.49 0.41 17.94
C GLY A 9 6.09 -0.60 16.86
N HIS A 10 6.62 -1.82 16.92
CA HIS A 10 6.06 -2.95 16.18
C HIS A 10 4.74 -3.33 16.86
N CYS A 11 3.65 -2.66 16.47
CA CYS A 11 2.31 -3.15 16.75
C CYS A 11 2.07 -4.34 15.82
N SER A 12 2.54 -5.52 16.23
CA SER A 12 2.26 -6.78 15.54
C SER A 12 0.78 -7.10 15.68
N ILE A 13 -0.05 -6.58 14.78
CA ILE A 13 -1.36 -7.17 14.51
C ILE A 13 -1.08 -8.45 13.74
N LYS A 14 -0.92 -9.56 14.48
CA LYS A 14 -0.93 -10.91 13.91
C LYS A 14 -2.34 -11.21 13.38
N LYS A 15 -2.62 -10.79 12.15
CA LYS A 15 -3.74 -11.28 11.35
C LYS A 15 -3.19 -12.41 10.50
N GLY A 16 -3.52 -13.65 10.88
CA GLY A 16 -3.05 -14.84 10.20
C GLY A 16 -3.65 -15.00 8.80
N LEU A 17 -3.04 -15.92 8.04
CA LEU A 17 -3.35 -16.59 6.77
C LEU A 17 -4.77 -16.51 6.16
N ALA A 18 -5.81 -16.18 6.93
CA ALA A 18 -7.19 -16.04 6.47
C ALA A 18 -7.43 -14.82 5.55
N ASP A 19 -6.60 -13.79 5.62
CA ASP A 19 -6.73 -12.57 4.80
C ASP A 19 -6.14 -12.73 3.38
N LEU A 20 -5.52 -13.87 3.05
CA LEU A 20 -4.95 -14.15 1.72
C LEU A 20 -6.02 -14.50 0.66
N MET A 21 -7.23 -14.88 1.10
CA MET A 21 -8.29 -15.40 0.23
C MET A 21 -9.11 -14.33 -0.51
N ASP A 22 -8.91 -13.03 -0.25
CA ASP A 22 -9.68 -11.95 -0.91
C ASP A 22 -8.90 -11.17 -2.00
N TYR A 23 -7.61 -11.48 -2.19
CA TYR A 23 -6.85 -10.89 -3.29
C TYR A 23 -7.26 -11.47 -4.64
N SER A 24 -7.32 -10.61 -5.66
CA SER A 24 -7.62 -11.04 -7.02
C SER A 24 -6.50 -11.94 -7.56
N LYS A 25 -6.85 -12.85 -8.47
CA LYS A 25 -5.88 -13.73 -9.16
C LYS A 25 -4.71 -12.94 -9.75
N LYS A 26 -5.01 -11.78 -10.33
CA LYS A 26 -4.01 -10.85 -10.88
C LYS A 26 -2.97 -10.43 -9.83
N THR A 27 -3.41 -10.04 -8.64
CA THR A 27 -2.50 -9.59 -7.57
C THR A 27 -1.59 -10.72 -7.10
N ILE A 28 -2.13 -11.95 -6.97
CA ILE A 28 -1.36 -13.13 -6.57
C ILE A 28 -0.32 -13.49 -7.64
N GLU A 29 -0.70 -13.53 -8.92
CA GLU A 29 0.19 -13.82 -10.04
C GLU A 29 1.36 -12.82 -10.11
N MET A 30 1.07 -11.52 -9.92
CA MET A 30 2.11 -10.49 -9.91
C MET A 30 3.06 -10.65 -8.72
N ALA A 31 2.54 -10.98 -7.54
CA ALA A 31 3.36 -11.20 -6.36
C ALA A 31 4.25 -12.44 -6.51
N GLN A 32 3.72 -13.54 -7.05
CA GLN A 32 4.49 -14.75 -7.36
C GLN A 32 5.62 -14.47 -8.35
N LEU A 33 5.31 -13.78 -9.45
CA LEU A 33 6.31 -13.39 -10.44
C LEU A 33 7.47 -12.62 -9.79
N ILE A 34 7.16 -11.65 -8.92
CA ILE A 34 8.18 -10.85 -8.23
C ILE A 34 8.96 -11.71 -7.23
N ALA A 35 8.28 -12.55 -6.44
CA ALA A 35 8.92 -13.41 -5.44
C ALA A 35 9.90 -14.43 -6.05
N GLU A 36 9.57 -14.97 -7.23
CA GLU A 36 10.38 -15.98 -7.93
C GLU A 36 11.49 -15.34 -8.77
N THR A 37 11.21 -14.21 -9.41
CA THR A 37 12.13 -13.59 -10.40
C THR A 37 13.09 -12.59 -9.76
N CYS A 38 12.75 -12.01 -8.60
CA CYS A 38 13.60 -11.01 -7.97
C CYS A 38 14.94 -11.61 -7.53
N THR A 39 16.04 -10.99 -7.94
CA THR A 39 17.40 -11.42 -7.61
C THR A 39 17.95 -10.82 -6.31
N SER A 40 17.10 -10.17 -5.50
CA SER A 40 17.53 -9.52 -4.26
C SER A 40 18.67 -8.50 -4.45
N CYS A 41 18.72 -7.82 -5.60
CA CYS A 41 19.80 -6.86 -5.93
C CYS A 41 19.72 -5.52 -5.18
N LYS A 42 18.58 -5.23 -4.54
CA LYS A 42 18.29 -4.02 -3.73
C LYS A 42 18.47 -2.67 -4.41
N ARG A 43 18.63 -2.63 -5.74
CA ARG A 43 18.80 -1.36 -6.47
C ARG A 43 17.59 -0.44 -6.35
N CYS A 44 16.38 -0.99 -6.35
CA CYS A 44 15.13 -0.26 -6.13
C CYS A 44 14.99 0.34 -4.72
N MET A 45 15.78 -0.14 -3.75
CA MET A 45 15.72 0.36 -2.37
C MET A 45 16.57 1.61 -2.16
N LYS A 46 17.58 1.90 -2.99
CA LYS A 46 18.51 3.03 -2.76
C LYS A 46 17.80 4.38 -2.62
N ASP A 47 16.85 4.66 -3.51
CA ASP A 47 16.15 5.95 -3.57
C ASP A 47 14.68 5.83 -3.15
N CYS A 48 14.28 4.73 -2.49
CA CYS A 48 12.91 4.48 -2.08
C CYS A 48 12.79 4.39 -0.55
N LEU A 49 12.38 5.50 0.08
CA LEU A 49 12.15 5.57 1.53
C LEU A 49 11.12 4.53 2.02
N PHE A 50 10.09 4.29 1.21
CA PHE A 50 9.09 3.25 1.49
C PHE A 50 9.73 1.87 1.62
N LEU A 51 10.48 1.42 0.60
CA LEU A 51 11.10 0.10 0.66
C LEU A 51 12.13 0.00 1.79
N GLN A 52 12.89 1.06 2.06
CA GLN A 52 13.85 1.09 3.18
C GLN A 52 13.17 0.96 4.55
N GLN A 53 11.97 1.50 4.70
CA GLN A 53 11.24 1.49 5.97
C GLN A 53 10.50 0.18 6.23
N TYR A 54 9.92 -0.42 5.18
CA TYR A 54 8.98 -1.54 5.32
C TYR A 54 9.56 -2.91 4.96
N CYS A 55 10.72 -3.00 4.33
CA CYS A 55 11.34 -4.28 4.00
C CYS A 55 12.87 -4.23 4.00
N GLU A 56 13.51 -5.35 4.31
CA GLU A 56 14.96 -5.50 4.11
C GLU A 56 15.32 -5.93 2.68
N ASP A 57 14.37 -6.60 2.02
CA ASP A 57 14.50 -7.11 0.68
C ASP A 57 13.12 -7.17 -0.01
N PRO A 58 12.98 -6.67 -1.25
CA PRO A 58 11.73 -6.76 -1.99
C PRO A 58 11.30 -8.21 -2.22
N GLN A 59 12.21 -9.15 -2.48
CA GLN A 59 11.87 -10.56 -2.71
C GLN A 59 11.17 -11.15 -1.47
N LYS A 60 11.78 -10.94 -0.30
CA LYS A 60 11.23 -11.41 0.98
C LYS A 60 9.88 -10.78 1.30
N LEU A 61 9.70 -9.50 0.97
CA LEU A 61 8.42 -8.81 1.17
C LEU A 61 7.28 -9.49 0.39
N PHE A 62 7.52 -9.84 -0.87
CA PHE A 62 6.50 -10.52 -1.69
C PHE A 62 6.34 -12.00 -1.31
N GLN A 63 7.38 -12.67 -0.80
CA GLN A 63 7.24 -14.01 -0.21
C GLN A 63 6.37 -13.97 1.06
N GLN A 64 6.64 -13.03 1.96
CA GLN A 64 5.84 -12.81 3.16
C GLN A 64 4.38 -12.49 2.80
N PHE A 65 4.15 -11.67 1.76
CA PHE A 65 2.80 -11.40 1.27
C PHE A 65 2.05 -12.67 0.85
N LEU A 66 2.74 -13.63 0.20
CA LEU A 66 2.13 -14.89 -0.25
C LEU A 66 1.89 -15.89 0.89
N GLU A 67 2.68 -15.82 1.96
CA GLU A 67 2.58 -16.73 3.11
C GLU A 67 1.62 -16.22 4.19
N GLU A 68 1.75 -14.96 4.58
CA GLU A 68 1.06 -14.39 5.74
C GLU A 68 0.16 -13.20 5.40
N GLY A 69 0.29 -12.65 4.18
CA GLY A 69 -0.32 -11.39 3.80
C GLY A 69 0.50 -10.18 4.24
N LEU A 70 -0.03 -8.98 4.02
CA LEU A 70 0.58 -7.72 4.46
C LEU A 70 -0.43 -6.87 5.21
N ASP A 71 0.05 -6.11 6.19
CA ASP A 71 -0.75 -5.05 6.81
C ASP A 71 -1.13 -4.04 5.71
N PRO A 72 -2.42 -3.66 5.55
CA PRO A 72 -2.87 -2.66 4.58
C PRO A 72 -2.02 -1.40 4.54
N ILE A 73 -1.42 -0.96 5.65
CA ILE A 73 -0.56 0.23 5.63
C ILE A 73 0.64 0.10 4.67
N VAL A 74 1.16 -1.12 4.46
CA VAL A 74 2.33 -1.38 3.62
C VAL A 74 2.05 -1.04 2.15
N PRO A 75 1.08 -1.69 1.45
CA PRO A 75 0.80 -1.35 0.07
C PRO A 75 0.36 0.10 -0.08
N TYR A 76 -0.33 0.70 0.90
CA TYR A 76 -0.73 2.12 0.87
C TYR A 76 0.43 3.11 1.07
N SER A 77 1.56 2.69 1.62
CA SER A 77 2.73 3.56 1.85
C SER A 77 3.59 3.76 0.59
N CYS A 78 3.44 2.91 -0.42
CA CYS A 78 4.09 3.13 -1.71
C CYS A 78 3.62 4.47 -2.35
N MET A 79 4.47 5.17 -3.09
CA MET A 79 4.05 6.39 -3.80
C MET A 79 3.65 6.15 -5.25
N LEU A 80 3.71 4.89 -5.72
CA LEU A 80 3.44 4.50 -7.11
C LEU A 80 4.24 5.34 -8.13
N CYS A 81 5.48 5.70 -7.79
CA CYS A 81 6.32 6.57 -8.62
C CYS A 81 7.01 5.86 -9.80
N GLY A 82 6.95 4.52 -9.87
CA GLY A 82 7.54 3.72 -10.94
C GLY A 82 9.07 3.63 -10.96
N HIS A 83 9.78 4.31 -10.05
CA HIS A 83 11.24 4.29 -10.00
C HIS A 83 11.81 2.87 -9.87
N CYS A 84 11.17 2.02 -9.06
CA CYS A 84 11.57 0.62 -8.86
C CYS A 84 11.64 -0.17 -10.18
N THR A 85 10.70 0.03 -11.08
CA THR A 85 10.62 -0.62 -12.39
C THR A 85 11.75 -0.16 -13.31
N VAL A 86 12.05 1.15 -13.31
CA VAL A 86 13.10 1.76 -14.15
C VAL A 86 14.49 1.26 -13.74
N VAL A 87 14.77 1.16 -12.44
CA VAL A 87 16.11 0.75 -11.98
C VAL A 87 16.28 -0.77 -11.90
N CYS A 88 15.20 -1.54 -11.95
CA CYS A 88 15.26 -2.99 -11.91
C CYS A 88 15.87 -3.54 -13.22
N PRO A 89 16.93 -4.36 -13.15
CA PRO A 89 17.51 -4.98 -14.35
C PRO A 89 16.54 -5.94 -15.06
N LEU A 90 15.58 -6.50 -14.31
CA LEU A 90 14.55 -7.41 -14.80
C LEU A 90 13.21 -6.71 -15.05
N GLN A 91 13.16 -5.38 -14.90
CA GLN A 91 11.96 -4.55 -15.12
C GLN A 91 10.71 -5.05 -14.34
N LEU A 92 10.94 -5.56 -13.13
CA LEU A 92 9.86 -6.00 -12.24
C LEU A 92 9.02 -4.81 -11.81
N LYS A 93 7.71 -4.94 -11.96
CA LYS A 93 6.73 -3.87 -11.75
C LYS A 93 6.14 -3.87 -10.35
N LEU A 94 6.96 -3.47 -9.37
CA LEU A 94 6.55 -3.46 -7.96
C LEU A 94 5.41 -2.45 -7.70
N ASP A 95 5.45 -1.31 -8.37
CA ASP A 95 4.41 -0.28 -8.29
C ASP A 95 3.05 -0.78 -8.76
N GLU A 96 2.99 -1.48 -9.90
CA GLU A 96 1.74 -2.07 -10.39
C GLU A 96 1.23 -3.17 -9.42
N ALA A 97 2.12 -3.96 -8.82
CA ALA A 97 1.73 -4.96 -7.82
C ALA A 97 1.14 -4.32 -6.55
N PHE A 98 1.76 -3.27 -6.02
CA PHE A 98 1.21 -2.53 -4.88
C PHE A 98 -0.11 -1.83 -5.21
N LEU A 99 -0.27 -1.33 -6.43
CA LEU A 99 -1.54 -0.77 -6.89
C LEU A 99 -2.65 -1.83 -6.90
N ALA A 100 -2.36 -3.03 -7.41
CA ALA A 100 -3.33 -4.13 -7.43
C ALA A 100 -3.76 -4.53 -6.01
N MET A 101 -2.79 -4.62 -5.08
CA MET A 101 -3.07 -4.87 -3.67
C MET A 101 -4.01 -3.80 -3.07
N ARG A 102 -3.78 -2.51 -3.34
CA ARG A 102 -4.66 -1.43 -2.86
C ARG A 102 -6.08 -1.56 -3.37
N GLN A 103 -6.24 -1.91 -4.64
CA GLN A 103 -7.54 -2.05 -5.29
C GLN A 103 -8.34 -3.20 -4.66
N ASP A 104 -7.66 -4.31 -4.36
CA ASP A 104 -8.28 -5.45 -3.67
C ASP A 104 -8.67 -5.07 -2.24
N LEU A 105 -7.83 -4.35 -1.50
CA LEU A 105 -8.10 -3.92 -0.12
C LEU A 105 -9.30 -2.97 0.06
N ILE A 106 -9.78 -2.30 -1.00
CA ILE A 106 -10.91 -1.36 -0.92
C ILE A 106 -12.27 -2.09 -1.00
N LYS A 107 -12.30 -3.33 -1.49
CA LYS A 107 -13.56 -4.07 -1.70
C LYS A 107 -14.40 -4.18 -0.42
N ASP A 108 -13.75 -4.26 0.73
CA ASP A 108 -14.38 -4.42 2.04
C ASP A 108 -14.64 -3.10 2.80
N GLY A 109 -14.41 -1.94 2.18
CA GLY A 109 -14.63 -0.62 2.78
C GLY A 109 -13.35 0.16 3.01
N LEU A 110 -13.32 1.03 4.04
CA LEU A 110 -12.16 1.85 4.33
C LEU A 110 -10.94 0.97 4.68
N PRO A 111 -9.87 0.98 3.86
CA PRO A 111 -8.75 0.05 4.00
C PRO A 111 -7.89 0.37 5.23
N LEU A 112 -7.94 1.62 5.71
CA LEU A 112 -7.14 2.13 6.81
C LEU A 112 -8.07 2.72 7.88
N LYS A 113 -7.96 2.22 9.12
CA LYS A 113 -8.76 2.72 10.25
C LYS A 113 -8.53 4.22 10.52
N GLN A 114 -7.34 4.73 10.17
CA GLN A 114 -6.96 6.14 10.35
C GLN A 114 -7.74 7.08 9.42
N LEU A 115 -8.35 6.58 8.34
CA LEU A 115 -9.08 7.39 7.36
C LEU A 115 -10.51 7.73 7.77
N LYS A 116 -11.02 7.22 8.90
CA LYS A 116 -12.39 7.48 9.36
C LYS A 116 -12.71 8.97 9.55
N SER A 117 -11.75 9.75 10.05
CA SER A 117 -11.92 11.20 10.20
C SER A 117 -12.03 11.89 8.84
N VAL A 118 -11.23 11.46 7.86
CA VAL A 118 -11.26 11.96 6.49
C VAL A 118 -12.58 11.61 5.82
N GLU A 119 -13.07 10.37 5.99
CA GLU A 119 -14.38 9.95 5.48
C GLU A 119 -15.50 10.82 6.06
N MET A 120 -15.50 11.03 7.38
CA MET A 120 -16.50 11.90 8.03
C MET A 120 -16.41 13.34 7.48
N HIS A 121 -15.20 13.88 7.37
CA HIS A 121 -14.99 15.22 6.82
C HIS A 121 -15.48 15.32 5.37
N GLN A 122 -15.14 14.36 4.51
CA GLN A 122 -15.58 14.31 3.12
C GLN A 122 -17.11 14.24 3.04
N ARG A 123 -17.74 13.36 3.83
CA ARG A 123 -19.19 13.20 3.89
C ARG A 123 -19.91 14.47 4.37
N LEU A 124 -19.38 15.16 5.38
CA LEU A 124 -19.95 16.42 5.88
C LEU A 124 -19.76 17.55 4.87
N SER A 125 -18.55 17.67 4.32
CA SER A 125 -18.21 18.76 3.38
C SER A 125 -19.12 18.77 2.18
N THR A 126 -19.48 17.60 1.61
CA THR A 126 -20.38 17.48 0.46
C THR A 126 -21.87 17.48 0.83
N SER A 127 -22.22 17.63 2.11
CA SER A 127 -23.62 17.65 2.54
C SER A 127 -24.25 19.01 2.24
N LYS A 128 -25.58 19.03 2.02
CA LYS A 128 -26.34 20.27 1.75
C LYS A 128 -26.20 21.34 2.84
N PHE A 129 -25.88 20.93 4.07
CA PHE A 129 -25.73 21.85 5.20
C PHE A 129 -24.39 22.60 5.16
N PHE A 130 -23.32 21.96 4.65
CA PHE A 130 -21.98 22.55 4.59
C PHE A 130 -21.52 22.91 3.16
N SER A 131 -22.28 22.53 2.14
CA SER A 131 -22.06 22.91 0.74
C SER A 131 -23.08 23.94 0.28
N ALA A 132 -22.66 25.21 0.14
CA ALA A 132 -23.39 26.23 -0.59
C ALA A 132 -23.20 26.01 -2.11
N VAL A 133 -23.65 24.87 -2.63
CA VAL A 133 -23.68 24.68 -4.09
C VAL A 133 -24.76 25.62 -4.61
N ASN A 134 -24.37 26.78 -5.13
CA ASN A 134 -25.25 27.64 -5.89
C ASN A 134 -25.62 26.86 -7.15
N ARG A 135 -26.71 26.10 -7.09
CA ARG A 135 -27.30 25.45 -8.26
C ARG A 135 -27.83 26.61 -9.08
N GLY A 136 -26.98 27.20 -9.93
CA GLY A 136 -27.33 28.37 -10.72
C GLY A 136 -28.72 28.15 -11.31
N ASP A 137 -29.66 29.02 -10.91
CA ASP A 137 -31.04 28.93 -11.37
C ASP A 137 -31.02 28.85 -12.88
N THR A 138 -31.61 27.78 -13.42
CA THR A 138 -31.79 27.61 -14.85
C THR A 138 -32.72 28.72 -15.30
N LYS A 139 -32.14 29.76 -15.92
CA LYS A 139 -32.88 30.82 -16.61
C LYS A 139 -33.52 30.29 -17.88
#